data_AF-A0A1X7IXR3-F1
#
_entry.id   AF-A0A1X7IXR3-F1
#
_cell.length_a   1.000
_cell.length_b   1.000
_cell.length_c   1.000
_cell.angle_alpha   90.00
_cell.angle_beta   90.00
_cell.angle_gamma   90.00
#
_symmetry.space_group_name_H-M   'P 1'
#
loop_
_entity.id
_entity.type
_entity.pdbx_description
1 polymer ?
#
loop_
_entity_poly.entity_id
_entity_poly.type
_entity_poly.pdbx_seq_one_letter_code
_entity_poly.pdbx_strand_id
1 'polypeptide(L)' 'MKGSLRTMLLGIALMIFGVYIQGEPVIKWYGNEFVLVLFGFLICLAGFFLDNSKKDTNGK' A
#
# COMPACT_ATOMS: atom_id res chain seq x y z
N MET A 1 -15.62 7.44 6.13
CA MET A 1 -14.39 8.10 5.63
C MET A 1 -13.10 7.73 6.38
N LYS A 2 -13.07 7.45 7.69
CA LYS A 2 -11.80 7.16 8.41
C LYS A 2 -11.12 5.80 8.10
N GLY A 3 -11.87 4.81 7.63
CA GLY A 3 -11.35 3.45 7.39
C GLY A 3 -10.44 3.34 6.15
N SER A 4 -10.89 3.85 5.00
CA SER A 4 -10.12 3.76 3.75
C SER A 4 -8.80 4.54 3.82
N LEU A 5 -8.82 5.77 4.35
CA LEU A 5 -7.61 6.57 4.50
C LEU A 5 -6.52 5.83 5.29
N ARG A 6 -6.91 5.13 6.36
CA ARG A 6 -5.99 4.31 7.17
C ARG A 6 -5.43 3.14 6.37
N THR A 7 -6.23 2.49 5.54
CA THR A 7 -5.79 1.40 4.65
C THR A 7 -4.81 1.90 3.59
N MET A 8 -5.07 3.07 3.00
CA MET A 8 -4.16 3.71 2.05
C MET A 8 -2.84 4.12 2.71
N LEU A 9 -2.89 4.73 3.90
CA LEU A 9 -1.71 5.08 4.70
C LEU A 9 -0.87 3.85 5.06
N LEU A 10 -1.50 2.74 5.40
CA LEU A 10 -0.82 1.48 5.69
C LEU A 10 -0.10 0.91 4.45
N GLY A 11 -0.75 0.97 3.28
CA GLY A 11 -0.11 0.61 2.01
C GLY A 11 1.10 1.48 1.68
N ILE A 12 0.99 2.80 1.89
CA ILE A 12 2.10 3.75 1.70
C ILE A 12 3.26 3.46 2.65
N ALA A 13 2.99 3.22 3.93
CA ALA A 13 4.01 2.88 4.90
C ALA A 13 4.78 1.60 4.52
N LEU A 14 4.07 0.57 4.04
CA LEU A 14 4.66 -0.68 3.53
C LEU A 14 5.55 -0.45 2.30
N MET A 15 5.15 0.42 1.38
CA MET A 15 5.97 0.77 0.22
C MET A 15 7.26 1.48 0.64
N ILE A 16 7.19 2.47 1.54
CA ILE A 16 8.37 3.19 2.04
C ILE A 16 9.32 2.21 2.75
N PHE A 17 8.78 1.31 3.56
CA PHE A 17 9.56 0.27 4.23
C PHE A 17 10.25 -0.67 3.24
N GLY A 18 9.55 -1.10 2.18
CA GLY A 18 10.12 -1.93 1.12
C GLY A 18 11.25 -1.22 0.35
N VAL A 19 11.09 0.07 0.04
CA VAL A 19 12.14 0.88 -0.61
C VAL A 19 13.34 1.09 0.31
N TYR A 20 13.11 1.28 1.61
CA TYR A 20 14.20 1.38 2.59
C TYR A 20 15.01 0.08 2.66
N ILE A 21 14.35 -1.07 2.71
CA ILE A 21 15.03 -2.38 2.70
C ILE A 21 15.85 -2.60 1.43
N GLN A 22 15.36 -2.15 0.26
CA GLN A 22 16.14 -2.24 -1.00
C GLN A 22 17.49 -1.52 -0.94
N GLY A 23 17.62 -0.48 -0.11
CA GLY A 23 18.86 0.27 0.06
C GLY A 23 19.85 -0.37 1.04
N GLU A 24 19.41 -1.33 1.85
CA GLU A 24 20.22 -1.95 2.90
C GLU A 24 21.04 -3.13 2.34
N PRO A 25 22.38 -3.07 2.32
CA PRO A 25 23.23 -4.12 1.75
C PRO A 25 23.16 -5.45 2.51
N VAL A 26 22.68 -5.43 3.76
CA VAL A 26 22.51 -6.60 4.64
C VAL A 26 21.31 -7.45 4.23
N ILE A 27 20.29 -6.83 3.65
CA ILE A 27 18.99 -7.45 3.34
C ILE A 27 18.84 -7.49 1.82
N LYS A 28 19.82 -8.10 1.11
CA LYS A 28 19.74 -8.30 -0.33
C LYS A 28 19.00 -9.60 -0.64
N TRP A 29 17.73 -9.49 -1.02
CA TRP A 29 16.88 -10.62 -1.41
C TRP A 29 16.95 -10.85 -2.93
N TYR A 30 18.06 -10.46 -3.56
CA TYR A 30 18.30 -10.62 -5.00
C TYR A 30 17.20 -10.03 -5.89
N GLY A 31 16.59 -8.90 -5.49
CA GLY A 31 15.55 -8.22 -6.24
C GLY A 31 14.12 -8.57 -5.81
N ASN A 32 13.94 -9.55 -4.93
CA ASN A 32 12.61 -9.87 -4.38
C ASN A 32 12.07 -8.81 -3.42
N GLU A 33 12.89 -7.85 -2.98
CA GLU A 33 12.45 -6.71 -2.19
C GLU A 33 11.39 -5.87 -2.93
N PHE A 34 11.40 -5.91 -4.27
CA PHE A 34 10.36 -5.29 -5.10
C PHE A 34 8.96 -5.86 -4.82
N VAL A 35 8.86 -7.13 -4.39
CA VAL A 35 7.58 -7.78 -4.06
C VAL A 35 6.92 -7.10 -2.85
N LEU A 36 7.69 -6.64 -1.86
CA LEU A 36 7.16 -5.88 -0.72
C LEU A 36 6.57 -4.54 -1.14
N VAL A 37 7.24 -3.83 -2.05
CA VAL A 37 6.75 -2.57 -2.62
C VAL A 37 5.48 -2.79 -3.45
N LEU A 38 5.47 -3.83 -4.29
CA LEU A 38 4.30 -4.21 -5.08
C LEU A 38 3.09 -4.56 -4.20
N PHE A 39 3.33 -5.26 -3.09
CA PHE A 39 2.29 -5.60 -2.13
C PHE A 39 1.69 -4.36 -1.45
N GLY A 40 2.54 -3.42 -1.02
CA GLY A 40 2.10 -2.14 -0.47
C GLY A 40 1.26 -1.31 -1.47
N PHE A 41 1.63 -1.36 -2.76
CA PHE A 41 0.88 -0.71 -3.83
C PHE A 41 -0.53 -1.31 -4.01
N LEU A 42 -0.64 -2.64 -4.01
CA LEU A 42 -1.94 -3.33 -4.11
C LEU A 42 -2.87 -2.99 -2.94
N ILE A 43 -2.35 -2.90 -1.72
CA ILE A 43 -3.13 -2.48 -0.55
C ILE A 43 -3.64 -1.04 -0.71
N CYS A 44 -2.81 -0.16 -1.25
CA CYS A 44 -3.19 1.23 -1.50
C CYS A 44 -4.31 1.33 -2.55
N LEU A 45 -4.20 0.56 -3.65
CA LEU A 45 -5.25 0.43 -4.65
C LEU A 45 -6.56 -0.13 -4.06
N ALA A 46 -6.48 -1.18 -3.26
CA ALA A 46 -7.64 -1.75 -2.60
C ALA A 46 -8.32 -0.71 -1.69
N GLY A 47 -7.54 0.05 -0.91
CA GLY A 47 -8.05 1.16 -0.10
C GLY A 47 -8.77 2.24 -0.94
N PHE A 48 -8.21 2.58 -2.10
CA PHE A 48 -8.79 3.55 -3.03
C PHE A 48 -10.12 3.07 -3.64
N PHE A 49 -10.17 1.83 -4.13
CA PHE A 49 -11.41 1.26 -4.67
C PHE A 49 -12.50 1.12 -3.62
N LEU A 50 -12.14 0.75 -2.39
CA LEU A 50 -13.10 0.66 -1.28
C LEU A 50 -13.65 2.03 -0.85
N ASP A 51 -12.90 3.13 -0.99
CA ASP A 51 -13.42 4.49 -0.75
C ASP A 51 -14.44 4.90 -1.82
N ASN A 52 -14.08 4.65 -3.09
CA ASN A 52 -14.91 5.02 -4.23
C ASN A 52 -16.21 4.21 -4.27
N SER A 53 -16.16 2.92 -3.96
CA SER A 53 -17.35 2.07 -3.86
C SER A 53 -18.29 2.52 -2.73
N LYS A 54 -17.77 3.01 -1.60
CA LYS A 54 -18.59 3.53 -0.48
C LYS A 54 -19.25 4.87 -0.77
N LYS A 55 -18.63 5.70 -1.61
CA LYS A 55 -19.20 6.98 -2.03
C LYS A 55 -20.39 6.79 -2.96
N ASP A 56 -20.35 5.78 -3.82
CA ASP A 56 -21.45 5.44 -4.74
C ASP A 56 -22.72 4.98 -3.99
N THR A 57 -22.56 4.28 -2.86
CA THR A 57 -23.71 3.78 -2.07
C THR A 57 -24.37 4.82 -1.16
N ASN A 58 -23.69 5.93 -0.81
CA ASN A 58 -24.25 7.01 0.01
C ASN A 58 -24.68 8.24 -0.82
N GLY A 59 -24.61 8.14 -2.15
CA GLY A 59 -25.02 9.18 -3.10
C GLY A 59 -26.50 9.13 -3.50
N LYS A 60 -27.36 8.50 -2.68
CA LYS A 60 -28.82 8.62 -2.76
C LYS A 60 -29.37 9.02 -1.41
#